data_AF-A0A9Q1CQY7-F1
#
_entry.id   AF-A0A9Q1CQY7-F1
#
_cell.length_a   1.000
_cell.length_b   1.000
_cell.length_c   1.000
_cell.angle_alpha   90.00
_cell.angle_beta   90.00
_cell.angle_gamma   90.00
#
_symmetry.space_group_name_H-M   'P 1'
#
loop_
_entity.id
_entity.type
_entity.pdbx_description
1 polymer ?
#
loop_
_entity_poly.entity_id
_entity_poly.type
_entity_poly.pdbx_seq_one_letter_code
_entity_poly.pdbx_strand_id
1 'polypeptide(L)'
;MQYATTENPEYVRNAENYEEDVSTNDPSATGVKSSCLLNELAHFHMTNNCAPNIMHDLLEGVCSLEVHLVLGALIQEWHFTSDLLNSRITSFDYGLVESKNKPSTISANKIQNPDGATHQTASQMWRLVRHLPLLTGDKVPEDNEYFELLLLLLDCMDIIFAYEITTEDTLFLKHIIKDHHSHFLHLFPMRHLKPKHHLMTHYPREIRMIGPLVRYWTMRFEAKHNYFKRLGHIVCNFRNILKTLSYRQQMFLCYNIFSGKDLGERDTEVGPGSTALSLFTYVETGTKKQSRT
;
A
#
# COMPACT_ATOMS: atom_id res chain seq x y z
N MET A 1 24.06 -4.10 -7.59
CA MET A 1 23.01 -4.41 -8.59
C MET A 1 22.33 -5.70 -8.12
N GLN A 2 21.00 -5.72 -8.04
CA GLN A 2 20.26 -6.81 -7.37
C GLN A 2 19.66 -7.77 -8.40
N TYR A 3 19.99 -9.05 -8.26
CA TYR A 3 19.52 -10.15 -9.12
C TYR A 3 18.92 -11.31 -8.31
N ALA A 4 18.92 -11.20 -6.97
CA ALA A 4 18.36 -12.24 -6.11
C ALA A 4 16.85 -12.35 -6.33
N THR A 5 16.43 -13.48 -6.90
CA THR A 5 15.01 -13.82 -7.11
C THR A 5 14.40 -14.54 -5.91
N THR A 6 15.23 -14.90 -4.92
CA THR A 6 14.82 -15.59 -3.70
C THR A 6 15.53 -15.00 -2.49
N GLU A 7 14.93 -15.14 -1.31
CA GLU A 7 15.58 -14.84 -0.04
C GLU A 7 16.70 -15.85 0.23
N ASN A 8 17.90 -15.35 0.55
CA ASN A 8 18.97 -16.19 1.10
C ASN A 8 18.91 -16.15 2.63
N PRO A 9 18.64 -17.29 3.31
CA PRO A 9 18.62 -17.37 4.77
C PRO A 9 19.93 -16.95 5.45
N GLU A 10 21.08 -17.10 4.79
CA GLU A 10 22.40 -16.79 5.37
C GLU A 10 22.60 -15.28 5.62
N TYR A 11 21.94 -14.44 4.83
CA TYR A 11 22.02 -12.98 4.97
C TYR A 11 20.91 -12.39 5.84
N VAL A 12 20.06 -13.25 6.42
CA VAL A 12 18.99 -12.81 7.31
C VAL A 12 19.60 -12.45 8.65
N ARG A 13 19.34 -11.22 9.08
CA ARG A 13 19.87 -10.72 10.34
C ARG A 13 19.11 -11.33 11.53
N ASN A 14 19.86 -11.86 12.50
CA ASN A 14 19.42 -12.34 13.80
C ASN A 14 20.12 -11.54 14.91
N ALA A 15 19.82 -11.84 16.18
CA ALA A 15 20.38 -11.07 17.29
C ALA A 15 21.91 -11.18 17.39
N GLU A 16 22.48 -12.34 17.06
CA GLU A 16 23.91 -12.61 17.17
C GLU A 16 24.70 -11.86 16.08
N ASN A 17 24.34 -12.06 14.81
CA ASN A 17 25.04 -11.39 13.70
C ASN A 17 24.76 -9.88 13.67
N TYR A 18 23.65 -9.40 14.23
CA TYR A 18 23.43 -7.97 14.45
C TYR A 18 24.46 -7.38 15.41
N GLU A 19 24.75 -8.05 16.52
CA GLU A 19 25.71 -7.56 17.50
C GLU A 19 27.14 -7.63 16.94
N GLU A 20 27.46 -8.66 16.16
CA GLU A 20 28.72 -8.72 15.40
C GLU A 20 28.86 -7.54 14.41
N ASP A 21 27.80 -7.24 13.66
CA ASP A 21 27.75 -6.11 12.73
C ASP A 21 27.95 -4.76 13.46
N VAL A 22 27.30 -4.59 14.63
CA VAL A 22 27.49 -3.41 15.49
C VAL A 22 28.94 -3.29 15.96
N SER A 23 29.53 -4.41 16.41
CA SER A 23 30.90 -4.45 16.91
C SER A 23 31.95 -4.15 15.83
N THR A 24 31.65 -4.51 14.58
CA THR A 24 32.50 -4.25 13.41
C THR A 24 32.69 -2.74 13.18
N ASN A 25 31.71 -1.92 13.57
CA ASN A 25 31.74 -0.46 13.48
C ASN A 25 32.07 0.08 12.07
N ASP A 26 31.66 -0.65 11.03
CA ASP A 26 31.73 -0.26 9.63
C ASP A 26 30.34 -0.32 8.99
N PRO A 27 29.59 0.80 8.97
CA PRO A 27 28.26 0.85 8.38
C PRO A 27 28.26 0.66 6.86
N SER A 28 29.39 0.87 6.18
CA SER A 28 29.49 0.66 4.73
C SER A 28 29.59 -0.82 4.39
N ALA A 29 30.20 -1.63 5.26
CA ALA A 29 30.25 -3.08 5.13
C ALA A 29 28.98 -3.78 5.65
N THR A 30 28.49 -3.38 6.81
CA THR A 30 27.42 -4.10 7.54
C THR A 30 26.02 -3.51 7.32
N GLY A 31 25.93 -2.24 6.94
CA GLY A 31 24.67 -1.49 6.92
C GLY A 31 24.14 -1.10 8.31
N VAL A 32 24.86 -1.41 9.40
CA VAL A 32 24.46 -1.07 10.77
C VAL A 32 25.29 0.11 11.28
N LYS A 33 24.61 1.18 11.70
CA LYS A 33 25.28 2.40 12.21
C LYS A 33 25.58 2.36 13.70
N SER A 34 24.70 1.74 14.47
CA SER A 34 24.79 1.66 15.93
C SER A 34 23.79 0.63 16.44
N SER A 35 23.98 0.20 17.70
CA SER A 35 22.96 -0.58 18.41
C SER A 35 21.66 0.23 18.55
N CYS A 36 20.52 -0.46 18.53
CA CYS A 36 19.21 0.13 18.69
C CYS A 36 18.84 0.16 20.17
N LEU A 37 18.56 1.35 20.71
CA LEU A 37 18.12 1.52 22.11
C LEU A 37 16.86 0.71 22.45
N LEU A 38 16.01 0.42 21.47
CA LEU A 38 14.79 -0.36 21.71
C LEU A 38 15.08 -1.83 22.00
N ASN A 39 16.26 -2.36 21.64
CA ASN A 39 16.66 -3.73 21.94
C ASN A 39 16.83 -3.97 23.45
N GLU A 40 16.91 -2.91 24.27
CA GLU A 40 16.95 -3.02 25.74
C GLU A 40 15.60 -3.43 26.36
N LEU A 41 14.51 -3.36 25.58
CA LEU A 41 13.19 -3.73 26.05
C LEU A 41 13.04 -5.26 26.13
N ALA A 42 12.48 -5.76 27.23
CA ALA A 42 12.42 -7.19 27.57
C ALA A 42 11.78 -8.11 26.51
N HIS A 43 10.89 -7.57 25.66
CA HIS A 43 10.15 -8.35 24.65
C HIS A 43 10.30 -7.79 23.24
N PHE A 44 11.32 -6.96 22.99
CA PHE A 44 11.55 -6.38 21.69
C PHE A 44 13.01 -6.52 21.28
N HIS A 45 13.22 -6.95 20.03
CA HIS A 45 14.50 -6.86 19.36
C HIS A 45 14.27 -6.50 17.90
N MET A 46 15.07 -5.60 17.35
CA MET A 46 14.91 -5.10 15.98
C MET A 46 14.89 -6.25 14.95
N THR A 47 15.70 -7.28 15.12
CA THR A 47 15.79 -8.41 14.16
C THR A 47 14.59 -9.35 14.22
N ASN A 48 13.80 -9.30 15.30
CA ASN A 48 12.62 -10.15 15.46
C ASN A 48 11.34 -9.43 15.01
N ASN A 49 11.44 -8.17 14.58
CA ASN A 49 10.33 -7.37 14.12
C ASN A 49 10.56 -6.97 12.68
N CYS A 50 9.52 -7.05 11.86
CA CYS A 50 9.53 -6.51 10.51
C CYS A 50 8.38 -5.50 10.35
N ALA A 51 8.59 -4.52 9.47
CA ALA A 51 7.61 -3.49 9.16
C ALA A 51 7.43 -3.37 7.64
N PRO A 52 6.95 -4.44 6.96
CA PRO A 52 6.73 -4.41 5.52
C PRO A 52 5.71 -3.33 5.15
N ASN A 53 5.96 -2.66 4.04
CA ASN A 53 5.06 -1.61 3.56
C ASN A 53 4.65 -1.86 2.12
N ILE A 54 3.71 -2.80 1.95
CA ILE A 54 3.22 -3.22 0.64
C ILE A 54 2.64 -2.07 -0.19
N MET A 55 2.23 -0.95 0.43
CA MET A 55 1.83 0.24 -0.34
C MET A 55 3.02 0.89 -1.04
N HIS A 56 4.11 1.19 -0.32
CA HIS A 56 5.29 1.81 -0.93
C HIS A 56 6.08 0.83 -1.79
N ASP A 57 6.18 -0.42 -1.34
CA ASP A 57 6.98 -1.46 -1.97
C ASP A 57 6.35 -1.89 -3.30
N LEU A 58 5.06 -2.27 -3.30
CA LEU A 58 4.36 -2.69 -4.51
C LEU A 58 3.78 -1.49 -5.26
N LEU A 59 2.81 -0.79 -4.66
CA LEU A 59 1.98 0.16 -5.42
C LEU A 59 2.78 1.38 -5.89
N GLU A 60 3.63 1.96 -5.05
CA GLU A 60 4.51 3.07 -5.44
C GLU A 60 5.89 2.62 -5.93
N GLY A 61 6.08 1.31 -6.12
CA GLY A 61 7.37 0.71 -6.40
C GLY A 61 7.31 -0.22 -7.58
N VAL A 62 7.15 -1.51 -7.28
CA VAL A 62 7.14 -2.59 -8.27
C VAL A 62 6.06 -2.37 -9.33
N CYS A 63 4.80 -2.23 -8.93
CA CYS A 63 3.68 -1.97 -9.86
C CYS A 63 3.92 -0.70 -10.68
N SER A 64 4.41 0.35 -10.02
CA SER A 64 4.73 1.62 -10.66
C SER A 64 5.73 1.46 -11.81
N LEU A 65 6.79 0.69 -11.60
CA LEU A 65 7.83 0.44 -12.60
C LEU A 65 7.33 -0.50 -13.70
N GLU A 66 6.81 -1.65 -13.30
CA GLU A 66 6.49 -2.76 -14.20
C GLU A 66 5.31 -2.42 -15.11
N VAL A 67 4.29 -1.72 -14.62
CA VAL A 67 3.18 -1.28 -15.47
C VAL A 67 3.67 -0.40 -16.62
N HIS A 68 4.62 0.52 -16.39
CA HIS A 68 5.17 1.33 -17.49
C HIS A 68 5.99 0.50 -18.47
N LEU A 69 6.77 -0.45 -17.97
CA LEU A 69 7.57 -1.35 -18.79
C LEU A 69 6.70 -2.24 -19.68
N VAL A 70 5.72 -2.93 -19.09
CA VAL A 70 4.79 -3.80 -19.81
C VAL A 70 3.99 -3.00 -20.84
N LEU A 71 3.42 -1.85 -20.45
CA LEU A 71 2.70 -1.00 -21.39
C LEU A 71 3.59 -0.49 -22.53
N GLY A 72 4.84 -0.15 -22.22
CA GLY A 72 5.81 0.29 -23.22
C GLY A 72 6.12 -0.80 -24.25
N ALA A 73 6.36 -2.02 -23.78
CA ALA A 73 6.59 -3.17 -24.64
C ALA A 73 5.37 -3.47 -25.52
N LEU A 74 4.17 -3.57 -24.93
CA LEU A 74 2.94 -3.91 -25.67
C LEU A 74 2.57 -2.86 -26.74
N ILE A 75 2.81 -1.57 -26.45
CA ILE A 75 2.60 -0.50 -27.43
C ILE A 75 3.65 -0.56 -28.54
N GLN A 76 4.91 -0.86 -28.21
CA GLN A 76 6.00 -1.03 -29.18
C GLN A 76 5.78 -2.24 -30.09
N GLU A 77 5.15 -3.30 -29.58
CA GLU A 77 4.71 -4.49 -30.33
C GLU A 77 3.42 -4.24 -31.14
N TRP A 78 2.87 -3.01 -31.10
CA TRP A 78 1.67 -2.59 -31.83
C TRP A 78 0.39 -3.34 -31.45
N HIS A 79 0.31 -3.90 -30.23
CA HIS A 79 -0.93 -4.53 -29.75
C HIS A 79 -2.06 -3.50 -29.55
N PHE A 80 -1.73 -2.31 -29.05
CA PHE A 80 -2.66 -1.18 -28.91
C PHE A 80 -1.90 0.15 -28.84
N THR A 81 -2.64 1.27 -28.88
CA THR A 81 -2.06 2.61 -28.75
C THR A 81 -2.30 3.19 -27.36
N SER A 82 -1.48 4.18 -26.96
CA SER A 82 -1.69 4.94 -25.73
C SER A 82 -3.06 5.63 -25.70
N ASP A 83 -3.57 6.05 -26.86
CA ASP A 83 -4.87 6.70 -26.98
C ASP A 83 -6.02 5.72 -26.72
N LEU A 84 -5.91 4.49 -27.26
CA LEU A 84 -6.88 3.43 -26.97
C LEU A 84 -6.89 3.09 -25.48
N LEU A 85 -5.71 2.91 -24.88
CA LEU A 85 -5.57 2.63 -23.46
C LEU A 85 -6.21 3.75 -22.61
N ASN A 86 -5.88 5.01 -22.89
CA ASN A 86 -6.41 6.15 -22.14
C ASN A 86 -7.92 6.32 -22.33
N SER A 87 -8.44 6.05 -23.53
CA SER A 87 -9.87 6.03 -23.80
C SER A 87 -10.57 4.99 -22.91
N ARG A 88 -10.03 3.77 -22.85
CA ARG A 88 -10.56 2.68 -22.01
C ARG A 88 -10.44 2.97 -20.51
N ILE A 89 -9.29 3.45 -20.03
CA ILE A 89 -9.13 3.89 -18.64
C ILE A 89 -10.21 4.92 -18.27
N THR A 90 -10.53 5.82 -19.19
CA THR A 90 -11.50 6.89 -18.96
C THR A 90 -12.95 6.39 -19.02
N SER A 91 -13.28 5.46 -19.91
CA SER A 91 -14.66 5.01 -20.12
C SER A 91 -15.07 3.78 -19.32
N PHE A 92 -14.10 3.04 -18.75
CA PHE A 92 -14.37 1.83 -17.98
C PHE A 92 -15.24 2.12 -16.75
N ASP A 93 -16.22 1.24 -16.51
CA ASP A 93 -17.07 1.31 -15.33
C ASP A 93 -16.39 0.63 -14.14
N TYR A 94 -15.80 1.43 -13.26
CA TYR A 94 -15.17 0.95 -12.03
C TYR A 94 -16.19 0.70 -10.90
N GLY A 95 -17.47 0.98 -11.12
CA GLY A 95 -18.50 0.89 -10.09
C GLY A 95 -18.46 2.03 -9.06
N LEU A 96 -19.54 2.12 -8.26
CA LEU A 96 -19.78 3.24 -7.35
C LEU A 96 -18.70 3.40 -6.27
N VAL A 97 -18.25 2.29 -5.70
CA VAL A 97 -17.27 2.28 -4.58
C VAL A 97 -15.90 2.76 -5.03
N GLU A 98 -15.47 2.35 -6.23
CA GLU A 98 -14.10 2.58 -6.71
C GLU A 98 -13.98 3.79 -7.65
N SER A 99 -15.10 4.39 -8.06
CA SER A 99 -15.16 5.60 -8.89
C SER A 99 -14.26 6.75 -8.41
N LYS A 100 -14.09 6.90 -7.08
CA LYS A 100 -13.25 7.94 -6.47
C LYS A 100 -11.74 7.73 -6.65
N ASN A 101 -11.31 6.48 -6.88
CA ASN A 101 -9.90 6.10 -7.07
C ASN A 101 -9.61 5.72 -8.52
N LYS A 102 -10.41 6.21 -9.47
CA LYS A 102 -10.22 6.00 -10.90
C LYS A 102 -8.77 6.36 -11.31
N PRO A 103 -8.08 5.49 -12.07
CA PRO A 103 -6.75 5.80 -12.57
C PRO A 103 -6.74 7.05 -13.46
N SER A 104 -5.67 7.83 -13.36
CA SER A 104 -5.38 8.93 -14.28
C SER A 104 -4.96 8.38 -15.65
N THR A 105 -5.10 9.17 -16.71
CA THR A 105 -4.52 8.83 -18.01
C THR A 105 -2.99 8.81 -17.95
N ILE A 106 -2.38 7.96 -18.77
CA ILE A 106 -0.93 7.74 -18.84
C ILE A 106 -0.42 8.37 -20.13
N SER A 107 0.45 9.37 -20.05
CA SER A 107 1.00 10.01 -21.24
C SER A 107 2.10 9.15 -21.88
N ALA A 108 2.20 9.19 -23.21
CA ALA A 108 3.20 8.41 -23.95
C ALA A 108 4.65 8.68 -23.48
N ASN A 109 4.97 9.94 -23.16
CA ASN A 109 6.29 10.31 -22.63
C ASN A 109 6.60 9.65 -21.29
N LYS A 110 5.58 9.33 -20.48
CA LYS A 110 5.75 8.65 -19.19
C LYS A 110 5.97 7.16 -19.34
N ILE A 111 5.31 6.54 -20.33
CA ILE A 111 5.56 5.14 -20.71
C ILE A 111 7.04 4.95 -21.11
N GLN A 112 7.60 5.92 -21.83
CA GLN A 112 9.02 5.91 -22.21
C GLN A 112 9.99 6.21 -21.04
N ASN A 113 9.49 6.69 -19.90
CA ASN A 113 10.29 6.95 -18.70
C ASN A 113 9.75 6.15 -17.50
N PRO A 114 9.94 4.82 -17.50
CA PRO A 114 9.37 3.91 -16.49
C PRO A 114 9.93 4.13 -15.07
N ASP A 115 11.10 4.77 -14.93
CA ASP A 115 11.68 5.12 -13.63
C ASP A 115 11.17 6.47 -13.10
N GLY A 116 10.40 7.21 -13.90
CA GLY A 116 9.82 8.50 -13.53
C GLY A 116 8.54 8.38 -12.70
N ALA A 117 8.09 9.52 -12.17
CA ALA A 117 6.82 9.58 -11.45
C ALA A 117 5.63 9.23 -12.37
N THR A 118 4.81 8.28 -11.92
CA THR A 118 3.64 7.73 -12.64
C THR A 118 2.45 8.68 -12.71
N HIS A 119 2.41 9.69 -11.82
CA HIS A 119 1.23 10.53 -11.57
C HIS A 119 -0.04 9.73 -11.21
N GLN A 120 0.14 8.51 -10.71
CA GLN A 120 -0.89 7.75 -10.03
C GLN A 120 -0.61 7.81 -8.53
N THR A 121 -1.64 8.02 -7.72
CA THR A 121 -1.54 7.71 -6.29
C THR A 121 -1.43 6.21 -6.08
N ALA A 122 -0.99 5.75 -4.90
CA ALA A 122 -0.97 4.32 -4.58
C ALA A 122 -2.36 3.67 -4.77
N SER A 123 -3.44 4.36 -4.38
CA SER A 123 -4.79 3.85 -4.58
C SER A 123 -5.12 3.69 -6.05
N GLN A 124 -4.82 4.69 -6.89
CA GLN A 124 -5.03 4.64 -8.34
C GLN A 124 -4.20 3.56 -9.02
N MET A 125 -2.92 3.41 -8.67
CA MET A 125 -2.06 2.35 -9.21
C MET A 125 -2.62 0.96 -8.90
N TRP A 126 -3.10 0.76 -7.68
CA TRP A 126 -3.74 -0.50 -7.31
C TRP A 126 -5.01 -0.80 -8.12
N ARG A 127 -5.74 0.22 -8.57
CA ARG A 127 -6.90 0.04 -9.46
C ARG A 127 -6.42 -0.28 -10.86
N LEU A 128 -5.46 0.51 -11.36
CA LEU A 128 -4.91 0.35 -12.69
C LEU A 128 -4.37 -1.06 -12.91
N VAL A 129 -3.48 -1.55 -12.05
CA VAL A 129 -2.84 -2.87 -12.22
C VAL A 129 -3.86 -4.00 -12.26
N ARG A 130 -4.87 -4.00 -11.37
CA ARG A 130 -5.92 -5.01 -11.32
C ARG A 130 -6.87 -5.00 -12.53
N HIS A 131 -7.10 -3.82 -13.12
CA HIS A 131 -8.01 -3.68 -14.25
C HIS A 131 -7.29 -3.72 -15.60
N LEU A 132 -5.96 -3.62 -15.64
CA LEU A 132 -5.20 -3.64 -16.88
C LEU A 132 -5.52 -4.88 -17.74
N PRO A 133 -5.58 -6.10 -17.20
CA PRO A 133 -5.96 -7.25 -18.02
C PRO A 133 -7.36 -7.14 -18.62
N LEU A 134 -8.32 -6.56 -17.89
CA LEU A 134 -9.68 -6.30 -18.40
C LEU A 134 -9.72 -5.17 -19.43
N LEU A 135 -8.82 -4.19 -19.32
CA LEU A 135 -8.75 -3.04 -20.21
C LEU A 135 -8.03 -3.34 -21.52
N THR A 136 -7.09 -4.28 -21.55
CA THR A 136 -6.25 -4.53 -22.74
C THR A 136 -6.18 -5.99 -23.18
N GLY A 137 -6.71 -6.94 -22.40
CA GLY A 137 -6.57 -8.37 -22.67
C GLY A 137 -7.16 -8.81 -24.02
N ASP A 138 -8.20 -8.13 -24.53
CA ASP A 138 -8.74 -8.42 -25.88
C ASP A 138 -7.83 -7.99 -27.04
N LYS A 139 -6.73 -7.29 -26.75
CA LYS A 139 -5.75 -6.79 -27.73
C LYS A 139 -4.42 -7.52 -27.70
N VAL A 140 -4.19 -8.35 -26.70
CA VAL A 140 -2.91 -9.00 -26.46
C VAL A 140 -3.08 -10.52 -26.66
N PRO A 141 -2.20 -11.19 -27.41
CA PRO A 141 -2.21 -12.65 -27.54
C PRO A 141 -2.02 -13.35 -26.19
N GLU A 142 -2.57 -14.56 -26.06
CA GLU A 142 -2.49 -15.36 -24.83
C GLU A 142 -1.05 -15.77 -24.46
N ASP A 143 -0.16 -15.87 -25.44
CA ASP A 143 1.25 -16.26 -25.28
C ASP A 143 2.21 -15.07 -25.14
N ASN A 144 1.69 -13.84 -24.98
CA ASN A 144 2.55 -12.67 -24.84
C ASN A 144 3.27 -12.65 -23.48
N GLU A 145 4.59 -12.69 -23.51
CA GLU A 145 5.41 -12.81 -22.30
C GLU A 145 5.36 -11.57 -21.38
N TYR A 146 5.20 -10.35 -21.93
CA TYR A 146 5.07 -9.14 -21.12
C TYR A 146 3.73 -9.08 -20.38
N PHE A 147 2.68 -9.61 -21.01
CA PHE A 147 1.38 -9.74 -20.38
C PHE A 147 1.41 -10.83 -19.31
N GLU A 148 2.09 -11.95 -19.54
CA GLU A 148 2.33 -12.99 -18.53
C GLU A 148 3.05 -12.43 -17.30
N LEU A 149 4.04 -11.54 -17.49
CA LEU A 149 4.69 -10.86 -16.37
C LEU A 149 3.70 -10.06 -15.51
N LEU A 150 2.77 -9.32 -16.15
CA LEU A 150 1.71 -8.59 -15.44
C LEU A 150 0.78 -9.54 -14.68
N LEU A 151 0.43 -10.69 -15.26
CA LEU A 151 -0.41 -11.70 -14.59
C LEU A 151 0.30 -12.32 -13.39
N LEU A 152 1.58 -12.67 -13.51
CA LEU A 152 2.39 -13.16 -12.39
C LEU A 152 2.50 -12.14 -11.25
N LEU A 153 2.60 -10.84 -11.58
CA LEU A 153 2.56 -9.77 -10.58
C LEU A 153 1.19 -9.74 -9.86
N LEU A 154 0.09 -9.91 -10.60
CA LEU A 154 -1.25 -9.96 -10.02
C LEU A 154 -1.44 -11.17 -9.10
N ASP A 155 -0.95 -12.35 -9.50
CA ASP A 155 -0.97 -13.56 -8.65
C ASP A 155 -0.20 -13.34 -7.34
N CYS A 156 0.97 -12.68 -7.41
CA CYS A 156 1.68 -12.26 -6.20
C CYS A 156 0.82 -11.33 -5.34
N MET A 157 0.20 -10.32 -5.96
CA MET A 157 -0.61 -9.32 -5.27
C MET A 157 -1.85 -9.92 -4.60
N ASP A 158 -2.50 -10.92 -5.21
CA ASP A 158 -3.70 -11.54 -4.65
C ASP A 158 -3.43 -12.16 -3.28
N ILE A 159 -2.27 -12.81 -3.12
CA ILE A 159 -1.84 -13.34 -1.81
C ILE A 159 -1.35 -12.22 -0.89
N ILE A 160 -0.51 -11.30 -1.39
CA ILE A 160 0.11 -10.25 -0.55
C ILE A 160 -0.94 -9.29 0.07
N PHE A 161 -2.01 -8.99 -0.67
CA PHE A 161 -3.08 -8.11 -0.21
C PHE A 161 -4.23 -8.83 0.50
N ALA A 162 -4.17 -10.16 0.65
CA ALA A 162 -5.20 -10.92 1.35
C ALA A 162 -5.26 -10.58 2.85
N TYR A 163 -6.47 -10.59 3.41
CA TYR A 163 -6.69 -10.32 4.85
C TYR A 163 -6.49 -11.55 5.74
N GLU A 164 -6.49 -12.73 5.12
CA GLU A 164 -6.35 -14.07 5.69
C GLU A 164 -5.47 -14.88 4.75
N ILE A 165 -4.44 -15.52 5.30
CA ILE A 165 -3.40 -16.22 4.52
C ILE A 165 -3.03 -17.51 5.27
N THR A 166 -2.97 -18.62 4.56
CA THR A 166 -2.56 -19.92 5.09
C THR A 166 -1.05 -20.11 5.01
N THR A 167 -0.51 -21.15 5.67
CA THR A 167 0.93 -21.44 5.57
C THR A 167 1.29 -21.90 4.15
N GLU A 168 0.39 -22.64 3.51
CA GLU A 168 0.51 -23.13 2.14
C GLU A 168 0.58 -21.95 1.14
N ASP A 169 -0.26 -20.93 1.33
CA ASP A 169 -0.21 -19.71 0.50
C ASP A 169 1.16 -19.04 0.57
N THR A 170 1.80 -19.02 1.74
CA THR A 170 3.15 -18.44 1.86
C THR A 170 4.22 -19.27 1.14
N LEU A 171 4.06 -20.60 1.04
CA LEU A 171 4.96 -21.45 0.26
C LEU A 171 4.76 -21.19 -1.23
N PHE A 172 3.50 -21.10 -1.67
CA PHE A 172 3.14 -20.80 -3.05
C PHE A 172 3.62 -19.40 -3.47
N LEU A 173 3.40 -18.38 -2.63
CA LEU A 173 3.88 -17.01 -2.85
C LEU A 173 5.41 -16.97 -3.05
N LYS A 174 6.18 -17.76 -2.30
CA LYS A 174 7.63 -17.85 -2.49
C LYS A 174 8.00 -18.32 -3.89
N HIS A 175 7.25 -19.28 -4.45
CA HIS A 175 7.48 -19.78 -5.80
C HIS A 175 7.07 -18.74 -6.85
N ILE A 176 5.88 -18.15 -6.76
CA ILE A 176 5.42 -17.16 -7.74
C ILE A 176 6.35 -15.94 -7.75
N ILE A 177 6.81 -15.44 -6.60
CA ILE A 177 7.75 -14.32 -6.56
C ILE A 177 9.06 -14.64 -7.28
N LYS A 178 9.58 -15.87 -7.09
CA LYS A 178 10.78 -16.32 -7.80
C LYS A 178 10.56 -16.34 -9.30
N ASP A 179 9.44 -16.92 -9.74
CA ASP A 179 9.13 -17.06 -11.16
C ASP A 179 8.90 -15.69 -11.80
N HIS A 180 8.13 -14.83 -11.14
CA HIS A 180 7.94 -13.42 -11.49
C HIS A 180 9.26 -12.66 -11.65
N HIS A 181 10.16 -12.71 -10.66
CA HIS A 181 11.45 -12.02 -10.75
C HIS A 181 12.39 -12.60 -11.81
N SER A 182 12.35 -13.91 -12.01
CA SER A 182 13.14 -14.57 -13.05
C SER A 182 12.64 -14.14 -14.44
N HIS A 183 11.32 -14.09 -14.62
CA HIS A 183 10.69 -13.64 -15.86
C HIS A 183 10.94 -12.15 -16.13
N PHE A 184 10.87 -11.30 -15.10
CA PHE A 184 11.22 -9.88 -15.21
C PHE A 184 12.66 -9.70 -15.71
N LEU A 185 13.62 -10.42 -15.13
CA LEU A 185 15.03 -10.34 -15.53
C LEU A 185 15.28 -10.90 -16.92
N HIS A 186 14.50 -11.90 -17.33
CA HIS A 186 14.53 -12.46 -18.68
C HIS A 186 14.08 -11.43 -19.73
N LEU A 187 12.93 -10.79 -19.50
CA LEU A 187 12.34 -9.82 -20.44
C LEU A 187 13.09 -8.48 -20.46
N PHE A 188 13.69 -8.08 -19.34
CA PHE A 188 14.42 -6.83 -19.22
C PHE A 188 15.89 -7.06 -18.81
N PRO A 189 16.73 -7.68 -19.67
CA PRO A 189 18.09 -8.09 -19.31
C PRO A 189 19.05 -6.93 -19.01
N MET A 190 18.74 -5.73 -19.50
CA MET A 190 19.48 -4.50 -19.20
C MET A 190 19.08 -3.86 -17.87
N ARG A 191 18.05 -4.43 -17.19
CA ARG A 191 17.53 -3.95 -15.92
C ARG A 191 17.88 -4.91 -14.79
N HIS A 192 17.61 -4.43 -13.60
CA HIS A 192 17.95 -5.06 -12.34
C HIS A 192 16.74 -4.96 -11.44
N LEU A 193 16.58 -5.90 -10.52
CA LEU A 193 15.55 -5.81 -9.50
C LEU A 193 15.80 -4.56 -8.64
N LYS A 194 14.76 -3.76 -8.41
CA LYS A 194 14.87 -2.64 -7.46
C LYS A 194 14.90 -3.21 -6.03
N PRO A 195 15.40 -2.45 -5.03
CA PRO A 195 15.30 -2.86 -3.63
C PRO A 195 13.89 -3.31 -3.21
N LYS A 196 12.85 -2.67 -3.76
CA LYS A 196 11.44 -3.02 -3.50
C LYS A 196 11.03 -4.41 -4.02
N HIS A 197 11.62 -4.89 -5.12
CA HIS A 197 11.41 -6.27 -5.57
C HIS A 197 12.06 -7.23 -4.58
N HIS A 198 13.28 -6.93 -4.15
CA HIS A 198 13.96 -7.75 -3.15
C HIS A 198 13.18 -7.85 -1.83
N LEU A 199 12.54 -6.77 -1.38
CA LEU A 199 11.65 -6.83 -0.21
C LEU A 199 10.54 -7.87 -0.38
N MET A 200 9.98 -8.06 -1.58
CA MET A 200 8.97 -9.09 -1.84
C MET A 200 9.50 -10.49 -1.51
N THR A 201 10.79 -10.76 -1.75
CA THR A 201 11.38 -12.08 -1.46
C THR A 201 11.31 -12.46 0.03
N HIS A 202 11.19 -11.47 0.92
CA HIS A 202 11.04 -11.66 2.36
C HIS A 202 9.59 -11.86 2.82
N TYR A 203 8.60 -11.43 2.02
CA TYR A 203 7.19 -11.47 2.40
C TYR A 203 6.68 -12.85 2.83
N PRO A 204 7.03 -13.98 2.17
CA PRO A 204 6.66 -15.30 2.65
C PRO A 204 7.04 -15.58 4.11
N ARG A 205 8.26 -15.18 4.52
CA ARG A 205 8.72 -15.35 5.90
C ARG A 205 8.02 -14.36 6.82
N GLU A 206 7.94 -13.09 6.41
CA GLU A 206 7.31 -12.03 7.21
C GLU A 206 5.84 -12.34 7.50
N ILE A 207 5.08 -12.84 6.53
CA ILE A 207 3.69 -13.27 6.74
C ILE A 207 3.59 -14.36 7.82
N ARG A 208 4.53 -15.32 7.85
CA ARG A 208 4.55 -16.36 8.90
C ARG A 208 4.89 -15.80 10.28
N MET A 209 5.61 -14.68 10.36
CA MET A 209 6.02 -14.06 11.63
C MET A 209 4.94 -13.13 12.19
N ILE A 210 4.38 -12.25 11.35
CA ILE A 210 3.48 -11.17 11.79
C ILE A 210 2.04 -11.33 11.28
N GLY A 211 1.78 -12.29 10.40
CA GLY A 211 0.48 -12.47 9.75
C GLY A 211 0.30 -11.60 8.50
N PRO A 212 -0.95 -11.39 8.05
CA PRO A 212 -1.24 -10.73 6.77
C PRO A 212 -0.70 -9.30 6.65
N LEU A 213 0.07 -9.01 5.59
CA LEU A 213 0.80 -7.75 5.43
C LEU A 213 -0.11 -6.52 5.25
N VAL A 214 -1.32 -6.72 4.72
CA VAL A 214 -2.33 -5.64 4.55
C VAL A 214 -2.70 -4.97 5.88
N ARG A 215 -2.45 -5.61 7.02
CA ARG A 215 -2.70 -5.03 8.35
C ARG A 215 -1.63 -4.03 8.78
N TYR A 216 -0.48 -4.01 8.10
CA TYR A 216 0.72 -3.24 8.46
C TYR A 216 1.05 -2.08 7.51
N TRP A 217 0.42 -2.02 6.34
CA TRP A 217 0.67 -0.95 5.36
C TRP A 217 0.32 0.46 5.90
N THR A 218 0.97 1.48 5.35
CA THR A 218 0.83 2.85 5.88
C THR A 218 -0.24 3.70 5.21
N MET A 219 -1.04 3.15 4.29
CA MET A 219 -1.97 3.93 3.45
C MET A 219 -2.93 4.81 4.26
N ARG A 220 -3.51 4.27 5.34
CA ARG A 220 -4.45 5.04 6.19
C ARG A 220 -3.73 6.09 7.05
N PHE A 221 -2.53 5.77 7.53
CA PHE A 221 -1.71 6.70 8.30
C PHE A 221 -1.28 7.90 7.47
N GLU A 222 -0.85 7.68 6.22
CA GLU A 222 -0.48 8.77 5.31
C GLU A 222 -1.71 9.61 4.91
N ALA A 223 -2.85 8.97 4.64
CA ALA A 223 -4.10 9.70 4.38
C ALA A 223 -4.50 10.60 5.56
N LYS A 224 -4.36 10.11 6.81
CA LYS A 224 -4.57 10.92 8.01
C LYS A 224 -3.56 12.07 8.10
N HIS A 225 -2.32 11.82 7.72
CA HIS A 225 -1.26 12.83 7.76
C HIS A 225 -1.49 14.00 6.80
N ASN A 226 -2.20 13.78 5.68
CA ASN A 226 -2.57 14.83 4.73
C ASN A 226 -3.36 15.98 5.40
N TYR A 227 -4.25 15.67 6.35
CA TYR A 227 -4.96 16.71 7.14
C TYR A 227 -3.98 17.67 7.81
N PHE A 228 -2.95 17.14 8.47
CA PHE A 228 -1.97 17.94 9.20
C PHE A 228 -1.08 18.75 8.26
N LYS A 229 -0.63 18.14 7.15
CA LYS A 229 0.13 18.85 6.10
C LYS A 229 -0.66 20.05 5.58
N ARG A 230 -1.92 19.86 5.18
CA ARG A 230 -2.79 20.92 4.70
C ARG A 230 -3.01 22.00 5.75
N LEU A 231 -3.25 21.62 7.00
CA LEU A 231 -3.44 22.56 8.09
C LEU A 231 -2.17 23.40 8.35
N GLY A 232 -0.98 22.81 8.27
CA GLY A 232 0.28 23.54 8.36
C GLY A 232 0.39 24.65 7.31
N HIS A 233 0.03 24.34 6.05
CA HIS A 233 0.00 25.31 4.95
C HIS A 233 -1.08 26.39 5.11
N ILE A 234 -2.19 26.10 5.77
CA ILE A 234 -3.27 27.09 6.00
C ILE A 234 -2.91 28.03 7.15
N VAL A 235 -2.37 27.48 8.24
CA VAL A 235 -2.11 28.24 9.47
C VAL A 235 -0.90 29.15 9.30
N CYS A 236 0.10 28.73 8.53
CA CYS A 236 1.34 29.49 8.26
C CYS A 236 2.05 30.02 9.53
N ASN A 237 1.80 29.40 10.69
CA ASN A 237 2.41 29.75 11.98
C ASN A 237 3.15 28.53 12.51
N PHE A 238 4.48 28.61 12.46
CA PHE A 238 5.37 27.50 12.82
C PHE A 238 5.82 27.54 14.28
N ARG A 239 5.45 28.57 15.06
CA ARG A 239 5.73 28.60 16.50
C ARG A 239 4.84 27.58 17.19
N ASN A 240 5.45 26.55 17.79
CA ASN A 240 4.74 25.44 18.44
C ASN A 240 3.71 24.76 17.53
N ILE A 241 4.09 24.48 16.27
CA ILE A 241 3.20 23.87 15.27
C ILE A 241 2.47 22.62 15.79
N LEU A 242 3.16 21.76 16.56
CA LEU A 242 2.56 20.56 17.16
C LEU A 242 1.37 20.89 18.05
N LYS A 243 1.46 21.93 18.89
CA LYS A 243 0.34 22.38 19.74
C LYS A 243 -0.85 22.81 18.89
N THR A 244 -0.59 23.58 17.83
CA THR A 244 -1.64 24.07 16.93
C THR A 244 -2.32 22.94 16.17
N LEU A 245 -1.54 22.01 15.61
CA LEU A 245 -2.03 20.83 14.89
C LEU A 245 -2.87 19.93 15.80
N SER A 246 -2.37 19.62 17.00
CA SER A 246 -3.09 18.81 17.98
C SER A 246 -4.41 19.46 18.42
N TYR A 247 -4.39 20.76 18.73
CA TYR A 247 -5.62 21.48 19.12
C TYR A 247 -6.68 21.47 18.01
N ARG A 248 -6.28 21.76 16.77
CA ARG A 248 -7.19 21.77 15.62
C ARG A 248 -7.76 20.38 15.32
N GLN A 249 -6.92 19.34 15.42
CA GLN A 249 -7.37 17.95 15.27
C GLN A 249 -8.37 17.56 16.36
N GLN A 250 -8.12 17.96 17.61
CA GLN A 250 -9.05 17.68 18.71
C GLN A 250 -10.39 18.39 18.51
N MET A 251 -10.38 19.66 18.09
CA MET A 251 -11.61 20.40 17.77
C MET A 251 -12.39 19.75 16.62
N PHE A 252 -11.69 19.30 15.57
CA PHE A 252 -12.32 18.60 14.45
C PHE A 252 -12.92 17.26 14.88
N LEU A 253 -12.22 16.50 15.73
CA LEU A 253 -12.74 15.27 16.31
C LEU A 253 -14.01 15.52 17.14
N CYS A 254 -14.00 16.52 18.03
CA CYS A 254 -15.18 16.88 18.81
C CYS A 254 -16.37 17.21 17.89
N TYR A 255 -16.15 18.03 16.85
CA TYR A 255 -17.20 18.35 15.88
C TYR A 255 -17.77 17.11 15.20
N ASN A 256 -16.93 16.17 14.76
CA ASN A 256 -17.39 14.95 14.09
C ASN A 256 -18.20 14.04 15.02
N ILE A 257 -17.79 13.95 16.29
CA ILE A 257 -18.53 13.21 17.34
C ILE A 257 -19.89 13.86 17.57
N PHE A 258 -19.93 15.17 17.85
CA PHE A 258 -21.19 15.88 18.15
C PHE A 258 -22.16 15.95 16.95
N SER A 259 -21.64 15.96 15.72
CA SER A 259 -22.47 16.03 14.52
C SER A 259 -22.95 14.67 14.02
N GLY A 260 -22.52 13.56 14.63
CA GLY A 260 -22.91 12.21 14.23
C GLY A 260 -22.45 11.81 12.81
N LYS A 261 -21.49 12.53 12.22
CA LYS A 261 -21.12 12.38 10.81
C LYS A 261 -20.17 11.22 10.52
N ASP A 262 -19.38 10.79 11.50
CA ASP A 262 -18.28 9.83 11.29
C ASP A 262 -18.42 8.50 12.05
N LEU A 263 -19.37 8.40 12.98
CA LEU A 263 -19.59 7.20 13.79
C LEU A 263 -21.02 6.72 13.52
N GLY A 264 -21.17 5.74 12.62
CA GLY A 264 -22.43 4.99 12.56
C GLY A 264 -22.74 4.46 13.96
N GLU A 265 -24.02 4.58 14.37
CA GLU A 265 -24.58 4.24 15.68
C GLU A 265 -23.74 3.23 16.47
N ARG A 266 -22.75 3.72 17.21
CA ARG A 266 -22.00 2.95 18.19
C ARG A 266 -21.87 3.83 19.41
N ASP A 267 -22.32 3.30 20.54
CA ASP A 267 -22.17 3.94 21.84
C ASP A 267 -20.69 4.33 22.03
N THR A 268 -20.46 5.63 22.16
CA THR A 268 -19.13 6.17 22.33
C THR A 268 -18.68 5.94 23.76
N GLU A 269 -17.89 4.90 24.00
CA GLU A 269 -17.03 4.86 25.19
C GLU A 269 -15.86 5.84 24.99
N VAL A 270 -16.01 7.01 25.59
CA VAL A 270 -14.88 7.87 25.94
C VAL A 270 -14.25 7.31 27.22
N GLY A 271 -12.91 7.34 27.29
CA GLY A 271 -12.10 6.76 28.38
C GLY A 271 -12.45 7.27 29.79
N PRO A 272 -11.66 6.95 30.84
CA PRO A 272 -12.12 6.83 32.23
C PRO A 272 -12.54 8.13 32.96
N GLY A 273 -12.82 9.21 32.24
CA GLY A 273 -13.47 10.42 32.75
C GLY A 273 -14.79 10.66 32.04
N SER A 274 -15.88 10.27 32.71
CA SER A 274 -17.29 10.62 32.43
C SER A 274 -17.89 10.18 31.09
N THR A 275 -18.84 9.26 31.18
CA THR A 275 -19.81 8.93 30.13
C THR A 275 -20.62 10.18 29.76
N ALA A 276 -20.43 10.72 28.57
CA ALA A 276 -21.38 11.66 28.01
C ALA A 276 -22.57 10.87 27.47
N LEU A 277 -23.65 10.79 28.24
CA LEU A 277 -24.95 10.32 27.75
C LEU A 277 -25.35 11.20 26.55
N SER A 278 -25.42 10.61 25.36
CA SER A 278 -26.06 11.25 24.22
C SER A 278 -27.57 11.31 24.50
N LEU A 279 -28.02 12.44 25.04
CA LEU A 279 -29.44 12.78 25.18
C LEU A 279 -30.03 13.06 23.80
N PHE A 280 -30.24 12.02 23.00
CA PHE A 280 -31.11 12.04 21.83
C PHE A 280 -31.90 10.73 21.71
N THR A 281 -32.70 10.47 22.73
CA THR A 281 -33.90 9.62 22.61
C THR A 281 -35.03 10.27 23.40
N TYR A 282 -35.74 11.17 22.74
CA TYR A 282 -37.12 11.51 23.10
C TYR A 282 -37.89 11.79 21.80
N VAL A 283 -38.23 10.71 21.09
CA VAL A 283 -39.36 10.73 20.17
C VAL A 283 -40.56 10.33 21.02
N GLU A 284 -41.32 11.34 21.50
CA GLU A 284 -42.63 11.12 22.09
C GLU A 284 -43.56 10.50 21.03
N THR A 285 -43.71 9.19 21.11
CA THR A 285 -44.88 8.50 20.56
C THR A 285 -45.98 8.57 21.61
N GLY A 286 -46.99 9.42 21.38
CA GLY A 286 -48.00 9.70 22.40
C GLY A 286 -49.26 10.42 21.90
N THR A 287 -50.06 9.71 21.10
CA THR A 287 -51.53 9.77 21.00
C THR A 287 -52.30 10.96 21.64
N LYS A 288 -53.01 11.74 20.81
CA LYS A 288 -54.30 12.40 21.14
C LYS A 288 -55.21 12.33 19.90
N LYS A 289 -56.20 11.43 19.87
CA LYS A 289 -57.58 11.51 20.42
C LYS A 289 -58.60 11.85 19.31
N GLN A 290 -59.41 10.86 18.95
CA GLN A 290 -60.69 11.04 18.27
C GLN A 290 -61.68 11.81 19.17
N SER A 291 -62.42 12.74 18.58
CA SER A 291 -63.83 13.06 18.88
C SER A 291 -64.42 13.81 17.68
N ARG A 292 -65.40 13.23 16.97
CA ARG A 292 -66.83 13.67 16.94
C ARG A 292 -66.95 15.20 16.81
N THR A 293 -67.41 15.79 15.72
CA THR A 293 -68.56 15.51 14.83
C THR A 293 -68.28 16.06 13.44
#